data_AF-A0A947J8W0-F1
#
_entry.id   AF-A0A947J8W0-F1
#
_cell.length_a   1.000
_cell.length_b   1.000
_cell.length_c   1.000
_cell.angle_alpha   90.00
_cell.angle_beta   90.00
_cell.angle_gamma   90.00
#
_symmetry.space_group_name_H-M   'P 1'
#
loop_
_entity.id
_entity.type
_entity.pdbx_description
1 polymer ?
#
loop_
_entity_poly.entity_id
_entity_poly.type
_entity_poly.pdbx_seq_one_letter_code
_entity_poly.pdbx_strand_id
1 'polypeptide(L)'
;MFIEVIEAREIIDSRGNPTVEVDVILEDGAFGRAMVPSGASTGKYEALELRDKDPERYHGKGVTQALANIAEEIEPALLGEDALDQVRIDKLLIELDGTENKSRLGANAI
;
A
#
# COMPACT_ATOMS: atom_id res chain seq x y z
N MET A 1 6.50 18.99 7.01
CA MET A 1 5.47 18.35 7.84
C MET A 1 5.80 16.87 7.80
N PHE A 2 6.49 16.36 8.82
CA PHE A 2 7.12 15.04 8.73
C PHE A 2 6.18 13.90 9.09
N ILE A 3 6.30 12.79 8.36
CA ILE A 3 5.55 11.55 8.63
C ILE A 3 6.01 10.95 9.97
N GLU A 4 5.07 10.70 10.87
CA GLU A 4 5.32 10.12 12.20
C GLU A 4 4.81 8.68 12.32
N VAL A 5 3.68 8.34 11.70
CA VAL A 5 3.07 7.01 11.76
C VAL A 5 2.44 6.65 10.43
N ILE A 6 2.60 5.39 10.00
CA ILE A 6 1.88 4.80 8.86
C ILE A 6 1.23 3.49 9.30
N GLU A 7 -0.11 3.45 9.36
CA GLU A 7 -0.84 2.25 9.75
C GLU A 7 -1.70 1.72 8.60
N ALA A 8 -1.55 0.44 8.28
CA ALA A 8 -2.35 -0.23 7.26
C ALA A 8 -3.30 -1.28 7.84
N ARG A 9 -4.45 -1.48 7.17
CA ARG A 9 -5.44 -2.50 7.54
C ARG A 9 -6.17 -3.07 6.33
N GLU A 10 -6.68 -4.30 6.49
CA GLU A 10 -7.55 -4.96 5.51
C GLU A 10 -8.98 -4.42 5.70
N ILE A 11 -9.53 -3.84 4.65
CA ILE A 11 -10.95 -3.46 4.55
C ILE A 11 -11.62 -4.20 3.40
N ILE A 12 -12.92 -3.97 3.18
CA ILE A 12 -13.69 -4.65 2.13
C ILE A 12 -14.14 -3.64 1.06
N ASP A 13 -13.85 -3.95 -0.21
CA ASP A 13 -14.24 -3.14 -1.37
C ASP A 13 -15.74 -3.25 -1.68
N SER A 14 -16.22 -2.44 -2.63
CA SER A 14 -17.63 -2.40 -3.04
C SER A 14 -18.17 -3.72 -3.62
N ARG A 15 -17.29 -4.69 -3.93
CA ARG A 15 -17.62 -6.01 -4.45
C ARG A 15 -17.44 -7.12 -3.40
N GLY A 16 -17.18 -6.76 -2.15
CA GLY A 16 -16.99 -7.72 -1.06
C GLY A 16 -15.61 -8.38 -1.04
N ASN A 17 -14.60 -7.84 -1.75
CA ASN A 17 -13.25 -8.39 -1.73
C ASN A 17 -12.35 -7.58 -0.79
N PRO A 18 -11.34 -8.19 -0.15
CA PRO A 18 -10.35 -7.45 0.62
C PRO A 18 -9.65 -6.37 -0.19
N THR A 19 -9.30 -5.26 0.44
CA THR A 19 -8.38 -4.25 -0.09
C THR A 19 -7.64 -3.55 1.06
N VAL A 20 -6.63 -2.75 0.72
CA VAL A 20 -5.78 -2.04 1.67
C VAL A 20 -6.37 -0.65 1.95
N GLU A 21 -6.40 -0.28 3.23
CA GLU A 21 -6.57 1.10 3.69
C GLU A 21 -5.34 1.51 4.52
N VAL A 22 -4.84 2.71 4.28
CA VAL A 22 -3.67 3.27 4.98
C VAL A 22 -4.02 4.60 5.62
N ASP A 23 -3.61 4.76 6.87
CA ASP A 23 -3.58 5.99 7.63
C ASP A 23 -2.15 6.53 7.68
N VAL A 24 -1.98 7.82 7.43
CA VAL A 24 -0.70 8.54 7.63
C VAL A 24 -0.94 9.67 8.61
N ILE A 25 -0.15 9.71 9.68
CA ILE A 25 -0.19 10.75 10.71
C ILE A 25 1.14 11.51 10.68
N LEU A 26 1.07 12.84 10.68
CA LEU A 26 2.24 13.71 10.70
C LEU A 26 2.52 14.19 12.13
N GLU A 27 3.74 14.67 12.37
CA GLU A 27 4.22 15.15 13.68
C GLU A 27 3.36 16.26 14.32
N ASP A 28 2.58 17.00 13.52
CA ASP A 28 1.67 18.05 13.98
C ASP A 28 0.24 17.56 14.25
N GLY A 29 0.00 16.26 14.08
CA GLY A 29 -1.29 15.60 14.23
C GLY A 29 -2.17 15.66 12.98
N ALA A 30 -1.70 16.24 11.86
CA ALA A 30 -2.41 16.13 10.59
C ALA A 30 -2.55 14.66 10.17
N PHE A 31 -3.67 14.34 9.54
CA PHE A 31 -4.09 12.97 9.26
C PHE A 31 -4.62 12.83 7.84
N GLY A 32 -4.17 11.77 7.15
CA GLY A 32 -4.69 11.36 5.84
C GLY A 32 -5.05 9.88 5.84
N ARG A 33 -6.17 9.52 5.20
CA ARG A 33 -6.61 8.15 5.00
C ARG A 33 -6.92 7.90 3.54
N ALA A 34 -6.44 6.78 3.00
CA ALA A 34 -6.75 6.34 1.65
C ALA A 34 -7.05 4.85 1.62
N MET A 35 -8.05 4.47 0.82
CA MET A 35 -8.28 3.08 0.42
C MET A 35 -7.89 2.88 -1.04
N VAL A 36 -7.29 1.75 -1.35
CA VAL A 36 -6.93 1.42 -2.74
C VAL A 36 -8.08 0.70 -3.43
N PRO A 37 -8.58 1.16 -4.58
CA PRO A 37 -9.58 0.43 -5.34
C PRO A 37 -8.94 -0.78 -6.05
N SER A 38 -9.67 -1.88 -6.15
CA SER A 38 -9.23 -3.03 -6.96
C SER A 38 -9.99 -3.07 -8.29
N GLY A 39 -9.25 -3.17 -9.40
CA GLY A 39 -9.80 -3.34 -10.74
C GLY A 39 -10.36 -4.75 -10.98
N ALA A 40 -11.29 -4.89 -11.92
CA ALA A 40 -11.67 -6.21 -12.47
C ALA A 40 -10.82 -6.61 -13.69
N SER A 41 -10.33 -5.60 -14.43
CA SER A 41 -9.46 -5.76 -15.58
C SER A 41 -8.02 -5.72 -15.07
N THR A 42 -7.26 -6.78 -15.32
CA THR A 42 -5.81 -6.81 -15.07
C THR A 42 -5.12 -6.81 -16.42
N GLY A 43 -4.89 -5.62 -16.97
CA GLY A 43 -4.09 -5.48 -18.18
C GLY A 43 -2.69 -6.06 -17.95
N LYS A 44 -2.14 -6.79 -18.93
CA LYS A 44 -0.79 -7.42 -18.81
C LYS A 44 0.38 -6.44 -18.60
N TYR A 45 0.11 -5.13 -18.70
CA TYR A 45 1.09 -4.06 -18.52
C TYR A 45 0.75 -3.13 -17.35
N GLU A 46 -0.27 -3.48 -16.55
CA GLU A 46 -0.63 -2.71 -15.36
C GLU A 46 0.30 -3.03 -14.20
N ALA A 47 0.40 -2.10 -13.25
CA ALA A 47 1.05 -2.36 -11.98
C ALA A 47 0.31 -3.48 -11.23
N LEU A 48 1.06 -4.35 -10.55
CA LEU A 48 0.50 -5.57 -10.00
C LEU A 48 0.05 -5.38 -8.55
N GLU A 49 -1.26 -5.49 -8.34
CA GLU A 49 -1.85 -5.65 -7.02
C GLU A 49 -1.37 -6.97 -6.38
N LEU A 50 -0.90 -6.92 -5.13
CA LEU A 50 -0.46 -8.09 -4.39
C LEU A 50 -1.63 -8.70 -3.60
N ARG A 51 -1.83 -10.00 -3.81
CA ARG A 51 -2.86 -10.84 -3.20
C ARG A 51 -2.23 -12.05 -2.53
N ASP A 52 -2.81 -12.48 -1.42
CA ASP A 52 -2.30 -13.57 -0.57
C ASP A 52 -2.32 -14.94 -1.26
N LYS A 53 -3.24 -15.15 -2.22
CA LYS A 53 -3.45 -16.42 -2.94
C LYS A 53 -3.77 -17.63 -2.05
N ASP A 54 -4.12 -17.40 -0.79
CA ASP A 54 -4.64 -18.40 0.14
C ASP A 54 -6.12 -18.73 -0.18
N PRO A 55 -6.44 -19.93 -0.72
CA PRO A 55 -7.81 -20.28 -1.10
C PRO A 55 -8.80 -20.27 0.07
N GLU A 56 -8.33 -20.49 1.30
CA GLU A 56 -9.16 -20.55 2.50
C GLU A 56 -9.61 -19.15 2.97
N ARG A 57 -8.90 -18.09 2.53
CA ARG A 57 -9.23 -16.69 2.85
C ARG A 57 -9.66 -15.92 1.63
N TYR A 58 -10.94 -15.55 1.60
CA TYR A 58 -11.54 -14.75 0.52
C TYR A 58 -11.23 -15.32 -0.88
N HIS A 59 -11.15 -16.65 -1.02
CA HIS A 59 -10.80 -17.33 -2.28
C HIS A 59 -9.46 -16.87 -2.89
N GLY A 60 -8.45 -16.63 -2.06
CA GLY A 60 -7.12 -16.17 -2.49
C GLY A 60 -6.97 -14.67 -2.66
N LYS A 61 -8.01 -13.89 -2.32
CA LYS A 61 -8.02 -12.43 -2.52
C LYS A 61 -7.65 -11.62 -1.27
N GLY A 62 -7.22 -12.27 -0.18
CA GLY A 62 -6.65 -11.55 0.97
C GLY A 62 -5.51 -10.61 0.56
N VAL A 63 -5.25 -9.59 1.36
CA VAL A 63 -4.18 -8.60 1.11
C VAL A 63 -3.19 -8.50 2.27
N THR A 64 -3.14 -9.50 3.15
CA THR A 64 -2.28 -9.46 4.34
C THR A 64 -0.80 -9.36 4.03
N GLN A 65 -0.34 -9.88 2.89
CA GLN A 65 1.05 -9.68 2.46
C GLN A 65 1.35 -8.22 2.11
N ALA A 66 0.42 -7.51 1.47
CA ALA A 66 0.57 -6.08 1.18
C ALA A 66 0.61 -5.26 2.48
N LEU A 67 -0.21 -5.61 3.48
CA LEU A 67 -0.18 -4.97 4.80
C LEU A 67 1.15 -5.18 5.52
N ALA A 68 1.70 -6.39 5.46
CA ALA A 68 3.01 -6.70 6.03
C ALA A 68 4.11 -5.88 5.36
N ASN A 69 4.09 -5.76 4.03
CA ASN A 69 5.03 -4.92 3.29
C ASN A 69 4.95 -3.44 3.72
N ILE A 70 3.74 -2.95 4.03
CA ILE A 70 3.59 -1.57 4.53
C ILE A 70 4.27 -1.42 5.89
N ALA A 71 3.96 -2.29 6.85
CA ALA A 71 4.48 -2.19 8.21
C ALA A 71 5.98 -2.48 8.32
N GLU A 72 6.48 -3.46 7.57
CA GLU A 72 7.84 -3.98 7.73
C GLU A 72 8.87 -3.27 6.84
N GLU A 73 8.45 -2.69 5.71
CA GLU A 73 9.35 -2.07 4.73
C GLU A 73 9.02 -0.61 4.43
N ILE A 74 7.78 -0.28 4.10
CA ILE A 74 7.41 1.07 3.65
C ILE A 74 7.42 2.06 4.81
N GLU A 75 6.80 1.72 5.94
CA GLU A 75 6.73 2.59 7.10
C GLU A 75 8.14 2.99 7.57
N PRO A 76 9.07 2.06 7.88
CA PRO A 76 10.43 2.42 8.28
C PRO A 76 11.18 3.29 7.28
N ALA A 77 10.89 3.14 5.98
CA ALA A 77 11.57 3.87 4.92
C ALA A 77 11.00 5.30 4.72
N LEU A 78 9.77 5.56 5.14
CA LEU A 78 9.09 6.87 5.01
C LEU A 78 9.01 7.67 6.32
N LEU A 79 9.26 7.06 7.48
CA LEU A 79 9.31 7.78 8.75
C LEU A 79 10.31 8.95 8.70
N GLY A 80 9.84 10.14 9.06
CA GLY A 80 10.64 11.37 9.03
C GLY A 80 10.77 12.03 7.66
N GLU A 81 10.17 11.49 6.61
CA GLU A 81 10.09 12.15 5.30
C GLU A 81 9.04 13.28 5.32
N ASP A 82 9.27 14.34 4.55
CA ASP A 82 8.31 15.46 4.45
C ASP A 82 7.12 15.06 3.57
N ALA A 83 5.93 14.96 4.17
CA ALA A 83 4.69 14.58 3.48
C ALA A 83 4.32 15.53 2.34
N LEU A 84 4.89 16.74 2.29
CA LEU A 84 4.67 17.69 1.21
C LEU A 84 5.54 17.42 -0.03
N ASP A 85 6.58 16.60 0.07
CA ASP A 85 7.44 16.23 -1.07
C ASP A 85 6.96 14.90 -1.69
N GLN A 86 5.78 14.96 -2.31
CA GLN A 86 5.16 13.78 -2.94
C GLN A 86 6.09 13.10 -3.96
N VAL A 87 6.85 13.88 -4.73
CA VAL A 87 7.75 13.34 -5.77
C VAL A 87 8.88 12.52 -5.14
N ARG A 88 9.42 12.96 -4.00
CA ARG A 88 10.43 12.20 -3.26
C ARG A 88 9.85 10.93 -2.65
N ILE A 89 8.67 11.02 -2.02
CA ILE A 89 7.98 9.86 -1.44
C ILE A 89 7.72 8.80 -2.52
N ASP A 90 7.12 9.19 -3.65
CA ASP A 90 6.80 8.26 -4.74
C ASP A 90 8.06 7.60 -5.30
N LYS A 91 9.16 8.36 -5.43
CA LYS A 91 10.44 7.80 -5.90
C LYS A 91 11.01 6.79 -4.91
N LEU A 92 10.98 7.11 -3.62
CA LEU A 92 11.48 6.23 -2.58
C LEU A 92 10.69 4.91 -2.57
N LEU A 93 9.36 4.96 -2.69
CA LEU A 93 8.51 3.78 -2.81
C LEU A 93 8.82 2.94 -4.05
N ILE A 94 9.01 3.57 -5.21
CA ILE A 94 9.36 2.88 -6.46
C ILE A 94 10.75 2.23 -6.35
N GLU A 95 11.73 2.95 -5.80
CA GLU A 95 13.09 2.46 -5.58
C GLU A 95 13.12 1.32 -4.57
N LEU A 96 12.34 1.43 -3.49
CA LEU A 96 12.20 0.41 -2.47
C LEU A 96 11.64 -0.88 -3.06
N ASP A 97 10.58 -0.81 -3.88
CA ASP A 97 10.03 -1.99 -4.57
C ASP A 97 11.07 -2.62 -5.50
N GLY A 98 11.75 -1.81 -6.32
CA GLY A 98 12.82 -2.25 -7.20
C GLY A 98 12.35 -3.03 -8.44
N THR A 99 11.04 -3.20 -8.68
CA THR A 99 10.50 -3.84 -9.88
C THR A 99 9.75 -2.83 -10.76
N GLU A 100 9.75 -3.05 -12.07
CA GLU A 100 9.12 -2.13 -13.03
C GLU A 100 7.60 -1.97 -12.82
N ASN A 101 6.95 -2.99 -12.28
CA ASN A 101 5.50 -3.10 -12.16
C ASN A 101 4.99 -3.16 -10.71
N LYS A 102 5.84 -2.81 -9.72
CA LYS A 102 5.47 -2.79 -8.29
C LYS A 102 5.07 -4.17 -7.75
N SER A 103 5.64 -5.23 -8.29
CA SER A 103 5.22 -6.61 -8.00
C SER A 103 5.78 -7.17 -6.69
N ARG A 104 6.79 -6.53 -6.10
CA ARG A 104 7.44 -7.01 -4.88
C ARG A 104 6.68 -6.55 -3.63
N LEU A 105 6.46 -5.25 -3.52
CA LEU A 105 5.70 -4.65 -2.42
C LEU A 105 4.19 -4.70 -2.69
N GLY A 106 3.80 -4.67 -3.97
CA GLY A 106 2.42 -4.60 -4.41
C GLY A 106 2.03 -3.17 -4.74
N ALA A 107 1.44 -2.97 -5.92
CA ALA A 107 0.94 -1.67 -6.36
C ALA A 107 -0.21 -1.12 -5.50
N ASN A 108 -0.80 -1.95 -4.65
CA ASN A 108 -1.81 -1.59 -3.66
C ASN A 108 -1.21 -1.24 -2.28
N ALA A 109 0.09 -1.44 -2.09
CA ALA A 109 0.82 -0.98 -0.92
C ALA A 109 1.54 0.36 -1.15
N ILE A 110 1.87 0.67 -2.42
CA ILE A 110 2.52 1.90 -2.89
C ILE A 110 1.46 2.90 -3.34
#